data_AF-W9G4D6-F1
#
_entry.id   AF-W9G4D6-F1
#
_cell.length_a   1.000
_cell.length_b   1.000
_cell.length_c   1.000
_cell.angle_alpha   90.00
_cell.angle_beta   90.00
_cell.angle_gamma   90.00
#
_symmetry.space_group_name_H-M   'P 1'
#
loop_
_entity.id
_entity.type
_entity.pdbx_description
1 polymer ?
#
loop_
_entity_poly.entity_id
_entity_poly.type
_entity_poly.pdbx_seq_one_letter_code
_entity_poly.pdbx_strand_id
1 'polypeptide(L)'
;MISELVVRASHDWLTARDFLTVAAGGGEPDGLAAAAGAAALAAAMLRAGLVVPGDIVAGRHVPWDGPADDWDSRIAAHWLAEPERSGSDGFVWFEPTELALGLARALGAPSADCVGLPSYPGSWTMRPDGIKVGLRRASARGGAVIDVLHPDGTEEKVVTGVAVSAAAVAVPRDEVDEVLTRAADDWVWAASIFDAACVWAGDGSQDANGSSTEDAPGNLPQGPTSEPAQDPTERAVALLGLLLREGLLRPGRIAFGRFRPWPCSTEEAIERVAAHWRSLPYRLGTLDFFVWFDVTDLGLERLDRFDRTRAAPEVATRSGDGPTSLRAEPPDDGLGS
;
A
#
# COMPACT_ATOMS: atom_id res chain seq x y z
N MET A 1 28.34 7.50 -11.55
CA MET A 1 27.14 8.36 -11.56
C MET A 1 26.42 8.27 -12.91
N ILE A 2 26.89 8.88 -14.01
CA ILE A 2 26.18 8.80 -15.31
C ILE A 2 26.01 7.36 -15.80
N SER A 3 27.04 6.51 -15.68
CA SER A 3 26.97 5.09 -16.05
C SER A 3 25.85 4.34 -15.31
N GLU A 4 25.60 4.67 -14.04
CA GLU A 4 24.53 4.07 -13.25
C GLU A 4 23.16 4.51 -13.73
N LEU A 5 22.97 5.81 -14.00
CA LEU A 5 21.72 6.33 -14.57
C LEU A 5 21.46 5.76 -15.96
N VAL A 6 22.49 5.58 -16.79
CA VAL A 6 22.38 4.93 -18.10
C VAL A 6 21.94 3.47 -17.97
N VAL A 7 22.48 2.73 -17.00
CA VAL A 7 22.03 1.36 -16.72
C VAL A 7 20.58 1.35 -16.23
N ARG A 8 20.20 2.24 -15.31
CA ARG A 8 18.80 2.36 -14.85
C ARG A 8 17.85 2.70 -16.01
N ALA A 9 18.25 3.63 -16.87
CA ALA A 9 17.46 4.07 -18.01
C ALA A 9 17.22 2.97 -19.05
N SER A 10 18.06 1.93 -19.08
CA SER A 10 17.80 0.75 -19.93
C SER A 10 16.62 -0.11 -19.48
N HIS A 11 16.10 0.13 -18.27
CA HIS A 11 14.98 -0.63 -17.70
C HIS A 11 13.66 0.16 -17.73
N ASP A 12 13.72 1.49 -17.60
CA ASP A 12 12.52 2.36 -17.61
C ASP A 12 12.91 3.84 -17.80
N TRP A 13 11.91 4.73 -17.87
CA TRP A 13 12.09 6.17 -17.73
C TRP A 13 12.73 6.52 -16.39
N LEU A 14 13.67 7.47 -16.39
CA LEU A 14 14.23 7.96 -15.14
C LEU A 14 13.29 9.00 -14.51
N THR A 15 13.32 9.05 -13.18
CA THR A 15 12.61 10.03 -12.34
C THR A 15 13.60 10.94 -11.63
N ALA A 16 13.11 12.03 -11.03
CA ALA A 16 13.91 12.87 -10.14
C ALA A 16 14.57 12.06 -9.00
N ARG A 17 13.86 11.04 -8.48
CA ARG A 17 14.37 10.15 -7.45
C ARG A 17 15.61 9.37 -7.89
N ASP A 18 15.69 8.95 -9.15
CA ASP A 18 16.88 8.27 -9.67
C ASP A 18 18.11 9.18 -9.62
N PHE A 19 17.96 10.42 -10.08
CA PHE A 19 19.03 11.41 -10.04
C PHE A 19 19.45 11.74 -8.62
N LEU A 20 18.49 11.94 -7.71
CA LEU A 20 18.75 12.19 -6.29
C LEU A 20 19.49 11.02 -5.63
N THR A 21 19.06 9.78 -5.88
CA THR A 21 19.69 8.58 -5.35
C THR A 21 21.16 8.47 -5.78
N VAL A 22 21.42 8.71 -7.07
CA VAL A 22 22.77 8.64 -7.63
C VAL A 22 23.64 9.80 -7.16
N ALA A 23 23.06 11.01 -7.04
CA ALA A 23 23.76 12.18 -6.50
C ALA A 23 24.14 12.00 -5.02
N ALA A 24 23.29 11.33 -4.23
CA ALA A 24 23.55 11.00 -2.83
C ALA A 24 24.54 9.83 -2.66
N GLY A 25 25.00 9.19 -3.74
CA GLY A 25 25.92 8.06 -3.68
C GLY A 25 25.31 6.81 -3.00
N GLY A 26 23.98 6.66 -3.05
CA GLY A 26 23.26 5.57 -2.38
C GLY A 26 22.90 5.82 -0.92
N GLY A 27 23.22 7.01 -0.37
CA GLY A 27 22.69 7.48 0.91
C GLY A 27 21.27 8.04 0.79
N GLU A 28 20.68 8.43 1.93
CA GLU A 28 19.40 9.14 1.96
C GLU A 28 19.56 10.50 1.25
N PRO A 29 18.77 10.78 0.20
CA PRO A 29 18.89 12.02 -0.53
C PRO A 29 18.21 13.14 0.24
N ASP A 30 18.93 13.80 1.16
CA ASP A 30 18.41 14.94 1.89
C ASP A 30 19.13 16.25 1.54
N GLY A 31 18.32 17.30 1.41
CA GLY A 31 18.75 18.69 1.32
C GLY A 31 19.18 19.21 -0.05
N LEU A 32 19.53 20.49 -0.03
CA LEU A 32 19.85 21.30 -1.21
C LEU A 32 21.05 20.76 -2.01
N ALA A 33 22.03 20.13 -1.34
CA ALA A 33 23.22 19.59 -2.00
C ALA A 33 22.90 18.39 -2.90
N ALA A 34 22.03 17.48 -2.42
CA ALA A 34 21.57 16.34 -3.21
C ALA A 34 20.74 16.82 -4.42
N ALA A 35 19.83 17.78 -4.21
CA ALA A 35 19.04 18.38 -5.28
C ALA A 35 19.92 19.09 -6.34
N ALA A 36 20.95 19.83 -5.92
CA ALA A 36 21.90 20.45 -6.85
C ALA A 36 22.73 19.43 -7.62
N GLY A 37 23.19 18.35 -6.96
CA GLY A 37 23.89 17.25 -7.61
C GLY A 37 23.01 16.52 -8.63
N ALA A 38 21.76 16.26 -8.27
CA ALA A 38 20.76 15.66 -9.15
C ALA A 38 20.52 16.54 -10.38
N ALA A 39 20.26 17.84 -10.20
CA ALA A 39 20.04 18.77 -11.31
C ALA A 39 21.25 18.86 -12.23
N ALA A 40 22.47 18.84 -11.67
CA ALA A 40 23.71 18.82 -12.45
C ALA A 40 23.87 17.52 -13.27
N LEU A 41 23.49 16.36 -12.71
CA LEU A 41 23.48 15.08 -13.43
C LEU A 41 22.45 15.06 -14.56
N ALA A 42 21.22 15.54 -14.30
CA ALA A 42 20.18 15.65 -15.32
C ALA A 42 20.65 16.53 -16.48
N ALA A 43 21.18 17.72 -16.17
CA ALA A 43 21.71 18.64 -17.18
C ALA A 43 22.88 18.04 -17.98
N ALA A 44 23.76 17.25 -17.34
CA ALA A 44 24.83 16.55 -18.04
C ALA A 44 24.30 15.49 -19.02
N MET A 45 23.26 14.74 -18.63
CA MET A 45 22.65 13.73 -19.51
C MET A 45 21.86 14.37 -20.66
N LEU A 46 21.17 15.50 -20.42
CA LEU A 46 20.46 16.26 -21.44
C LEU A 46 21.43 16.81 -22.49
N ARG A 47 22.52 17.46 -22.08
CA ARG A 47 23.55 17.97 -22.99
C ARG A 47 24.29 16.88 -23.76
N ALA A 48 24.43 15.70 -23.16
CA ALA A 48 25.00 14.54 -23.83
C ALA A 48 24.01 13.84 -24.79
N GLY A 49 22.75 14.29 -24.87
CA GLY A 49 21.72 13.66 -25.69
C GLY A 49 21.35 12.26 -25.22
N LEU A 50 21.52 11.96 -23.93
CA LEU A 50 21.25 10.64 -23.35
C LEU A 50 19.80 10.48 -22.92
N VAL A 51 19.10 11.58 -22.64
CA VAL A 51 17.70 11.55 -22.20
C VAL A 51 16.91 12.70 -22.81
N VAL A 52 15.59 12.52 -22.89
CA VAL A 52 14.62 13.54 -23.28
C VAL A 52 13.66 13.77 -22.11
N PRO A 53 13.53 15.01 -21.58
CA PRO A 53 12.62 15.30 -20.49
C PRO A 53 11.20 15.43 -21.03
N GLY A 54 10.22 15.02 -20.23
CA GLY A 54 8.82 15.04 -20.63
C GLY A 54 7.88 14.73 -19.47
N ASP A 55 6.59 14.78 -19.78
CA ASP A 55 5.50 14.42 -18.89
C ASP A 55 4.98 13.02 -19.22
N ILE A 56 4.30 12.36 -18.28
CA ILE A 56 3.55 11.14 -18.58
C ILE A 56 2.08 11.48 -18.76
N VAL A 57 1.60 11.38 -20.00
CA VAL A 57 0.20 11.60 -20.36
C VAL A 57 -0.40 10.29 -20.84
N ALA A 58 -1.44 9.82 -20.14
CA ALA A 58 -2.11 8.55 -20.43
C ALA A 58 -1.17 7.33 -20.53
N GLY A 59 -0.10 7.32 -19.71
CA GLY A 59 0.87 6.23 -19.67
C GLY A 59 1.89 6.25 -20.81
N ARG A 60 2.06 7.39 -21.48
CA ARG A 60 3.10 7.60 -22.51
C ARG A 60 3.94 8.81 -22.14
N HIS A 61 5.22 8.74 -22.46
CA HIS A 61 6.10 9.90 -22.40
C HIS A 61 5.71 10.90 -23.49
N VAL A 62 5.54 12.15 -23.09
CA VAL A 62 5.31 13.30 -23.97
C VAL A 62 6.47 14.25 -23.74
N PRO A 63 7.44 14.31 -24.67
CA PRO A 63 8.57 15.22 -24.57
C PRO A 63 8.12 16.66 -24.37
N TRP A 64 8.87 17.41 -23.55
CA TRP A 64 8.65 18.84 -23.45
C TRP A 64 9.05 19.54 -24.75
N ASP A 65 8.26 20.54 -25.14
CA ASP A 65 8.63 21.43 -26.23
C ASP A 65 9.77 22.37 -25.81
N GLY A 66 10.54 22.83 -26.79
CA GLY A 66 11.57 23.86 -26.61
C GLY A 66 13.01 23.34 -26.75
N PRO A 67 14.00 24.26 -26.69
CA PRO A 67 15.42 23.91 -26.72
C PRO A 67 15.88 23.28 -25.40
N ALA A 68 16.93 22.46 -25.47
CA ALA A 68 17.48 21.76 -24.31
C ALA A 68 17.90 22.69 -23.16
N ASP A 69 18.42 23.89 -23.48
CA ASP A 69 18.85 24.88 -22.49
C ASP A 69 17.69 25.39 -21.60
N ASP A 70 16.46 25.39 -22.14
CA ASP A 70 15.26 25.77 -21.38
C ASP A 70 14.85 24.66 -20.41
N TRP A 71 15.11 23.40 -20.75
CA TRP A 71 14.81 22.25 -19.90
C TRP A 71 15.72 22.21 -18.67
N ASP A 72 17.02 22.48 -18.84
CA ASP A 72 17.99 22.57 -17.74
C ASP A 72 17.53 23.58 -16.68
N SER A 73 17.14 24.77 -17.14
CA SER A 73 16.65 25.85 -16.26
C SER A 73 15.35 25.47 -15.55
N ARG A 74 14.41 24.82 -16.26
CA ARG A 74 13.14 24.37 -15.71
C ARG A 74 13.32 23.29 -14.64
N ILE A 75 14.20 22.31 -14.89
CA ILE A 75 14.50 21.23 -13.93
C ILE A 75 15.19 21.79 -12.70
N ALA A 76 16.21 22.63 -12.88
CA ALA A 76 16.92 23.24 -11.76
C ALA A 76 16.00 24.13 -10.92
N ALA A 77 15.17 24.97 -11.55
CA ALA A 77 14.22 25.80 -10.84
C ALA A 77 13.25 24.97 -9.98
N HIS A 78 12.77 23.84 -10.51
CA HIS A 78 11.87 22.97 -9.74
C HIS A 78 12.59 22.26 -8.60
N TRP A 79 13.72 21.61 -8.89
CA TRP A 79 14.39 20.77 -7.89
C TRP A 79 15.08 21.56 -6.78
N LEU A 80 15.48 22.81 -7.05
CA LEU A 80 16.14 23.68 -6.07
C LEU A 80 15.17 24.57 -5.29
N ALA A 81 13.98 24.86 -5.83
CA ALA A 81 12.99 25.66 -5.11
C ALA A 81 12.40 24.90 -3.91
N GLU A 82 12.15 23.60 -4.08
CA GLU A 82 11.55 22.76 -3.04
C GLU A 82 12.31 21.43 -2.91
N PRO A 83 13.57 21.44 -2.41
CA PRO A 83 14.44 20.25 -2.39
C PRO A 83 13.83 19.06 -1.64
N GLU A 84 13.03 19.31 -0.61
CA GLU A 84 12.32 18.28 0.16
C GLU A 84 11.18 17.61 -0.64
N ARG A 85 10.67 18.27 -1.69
CA ARG A 85 9.62 17.75 -2.58
C ARG A 85 10.15 17.18 -3.89
N SER A 86 11.41 17.45 -4.22
CA SER A 86 12.07 16.96 -5.43
C SER A 86 12.15 15.43 -5.53
N GLY A 87 11.97 14.72 -4.42
CA GLY A 87 11.87 13.26 -4.38
C GLY A 87 10.47 12.69 -4.67
N SER A 88 9.45 13.53 -4.80
CA SER A 88 8.09 13.08 -5.12
C SER A 88 7.96 12.76 -6.63
N ASP A 89 7.41 11.59 -6.93
CA ASP A 89 7.18 11.15 -8.30
C ASP A 89 6.18 12.10 -8.99
N GLY A 90 6.53 12.60 -10.19
CA GLY A 90 5.52 13.19 -11.08
C GLY A 90 5.81 14.55 -11.72
N PHE A 91 6.93 15.23 -11.46
CA PHE A 91 7.20 16.52 -12.13
C PHE A 91 7.87 16.40 -13.50
N VAL A 92 8.81 15.45 -13.65
CA VAL A 92 9.55 15.25 -14.90
C VAL A 92 9.99 13.80 -15.02
N TRP A 93 9.83 13.27 -16.23
CA TRP A 93 10.27 11.93 -16.62
C TRP A 93 11.26 12.03 -17.76
N PHE A 94 12.29 11.20 -17.71
CA PHE A 94 13.38 11.22 -18.68
C PHE A 94 13.36 9.93 -19.50
N GLU A 95 12.99 10.07 -20.77
CA GLU A 95 13.04 8.96 -21.71
C GLU A 95 14.48 8.76 -22.20
N PRO A 96 15.07 7.55 -22.10
CA PRO A 96 16.38 7.28 -22.67
C PRO A 96 16.37 7.42 -24.19
N THR A 97 17.41 8.03 -24.74
CA THR A 97 17.63 8.00 -26.20
C THR A 97 18.30 6.69 -26.63
N GLU A 98 18.27 6.41 -27.94
CA GLU A 98 19.04 5.30 -28.53
C GLU A 98 20.53 5.34 -28.19
N LEU A 99 21.09 6.55 -28.03
CA LEU A 99 22.47 6.73 -27.60
C LEU A 99 22.66 6.18 -26.19
N ALA A 100 21.80 6.54 -25.23
CA ALA A 100 21.88 6.00 -23.87
C ALA A 100 21.69 4.48 -23.83
N LEU A 101 20.74 3.94 -24.58
CA LEU A 101 20.54 2.49 -24.68
C LEU A 101 21.77 1.78 -25.29
N GLY A 102 22.42 2.39 -26.29
CA GLY A 102 23.69 1.93 -26.83
C GLY A 102 24.80 1.88 -25.78
N LEU A 103 24.96 2.95 -24.98
CA LEU A 103 25.94 2.97 -23.89
C LEU A 103 25.60 1.94 -22.80
N ALA A 104 24.34 1.77 -22.44
CA ALA A 104 23.92 0.79 -21.44
C ALA A 104 24.34 -0.63 -21.86
N ARG A 105 24.10 -1.00 -23.12
CA ARG A 105 24.56 -2.28 -23.69
C ARG A 105 26.08 -2.44 -23.62
N ALA A 106 26.83 -1.38 -23.95
CA ALA A 106 28.30 -1.40 -23.88
C ALA A 106 28.81 -1.56 -22.43
N LEU A 107 28.05 -1.08 -21.44
CA LEU A 107 28.31 -1.28 -20.02
C LEU A 107 27.86 -2.65 -19.49
N GLY A 108 27.34 -3.52 -20.36
CA GLY A 108 26.85 -4.84 -19.99
C GLY A 108 25.45 -4.84 -19.40
N ALA A 109 24.69 -3.74 -19.53
CA ALA A 109 23.27 -3.77 -19.21
C ALA A 109 22.56 -4.72 -20.19
N PRO A 110 21.62 -5.55 -19.71
CA PRO A 110 20.86 -6.43 -20.59
C PRO A 110 20.16 -5.61 -21.67
N SER A 111 20.28 -6.00 -22.94
CA SER A 111 19.64 -5.28 -24.06
C SER A 111 18.13 -5.31 -23.91
N ALA A 112 17.49 -4.13 -24.03
CA ALA A 112 16.04 -4.00 -24.14
C ALA A 112 15.46 -4.72 -25.38
N ASP A 113 16.32 -5.08 -26.37
CA ASP A 113 15.95 -5.90 -27.54
C ASP A 113 15.71 -7.38 -27.20
N CYS A 114 15.88 -7.78 -25.93
CA CYS A 114 15.19 -8.96 -25.42
C CYS A 114 13.70 -8.62 -25.36
N VAL A 115 13.01 -8.88 -26.48
CA VAL A 115 11.55 -8.85 -26.68
C VAL A 115 10.79 -8.67 -25.36
N GLY A 116 10.40 -7.42 -25.10
CA GLY A 116 9.39 -7.04 -24.12
C GLY A 116 9.54 -7.68 -22.74
N LEU A 117 10.71 -7.57 -22.10
CA LEU A 117 10.74 -7.73 -20.65
C LEU A 117 9.87 -6.61 -20.04
N PRO A 118 8.75 -6.92 -19.34
CA PRO A 118 7.89 -5.89 -18.78
C PRO A 118 8.68 -5.02 -17.78
N SER A 119 8.44 -3.71 -17.85
CA SER A 119 9.06 -2.60 -17.11
C SER A 119 8.77 -2.60 -15.59
N TYR A 120 8.89 -3.74 -14.91
CA TYR A 120 8.53 -3.85 -13.49
C TYR A 120 9.64 -4.49 -12.66
N PRO A 121 9.85 -4.05 -11.40
CA PRO A 121 10.82 -4.65 -10.49
C PRO A 121 10.49 -6.14 -10.23
N GLY A 122 11.38 -7.03 -10.66
CA GLY A 122 11.23 -8.49 -10.53
C GLY A 122 12.56 -9.22 -10.66
N SER A 123 12.65 -10.43 -10.10
CA SER A 123 13.84 -11.29 -10.21
C SER A 123 13.66 -12.29 -11.36
N TRP A 124 14.68 -12.40 -12.21
CA TRP A 124 14.73 -13.36 -13.31
C TRP A 124 15.76 -14.44 -13.02
N THR A 125 15.39 -15.70 -13.24
CA THR A 125 16.28 -16.85 -13.12
C THR A 125 16.35 -17.58 -14.45
N MET A 126 17.56 -17.78 -14.96
CA MET A 126 17.80 -18.58 -16.16
C MET A 126 18.07 -20.03 -15.78
N ARG A 127 17.31 -20.94 -16.38
CA ARG A 127 17.49 -22.38 -16.19
C ARG A 127 18.56 -22.92 -17.17
N PRO A 128 19.20 -24.06 -16.85
CA PRO A 128 20.18 -24.70 -17.73
C PRO A 128 19.63 -25.14 -19.09
N ASP A 129 18.32 -25.30 -19.22
CA ASP A 129 17.61 -25.63 -20.47
C ASP A 129 17.31 -24.40 -21.35
N GLY A 130 17.78 -23.21 -20.94
CA GLY A 130 17.60 -21.96 -21.67
C GLY A 130 16.27 -21.26 -21.40
N ILE A 131 15.38 -21.83 -20.59
CA ILE A 131 14.14 -21.17 -20.16
C ILE A 131 14.47 -20.06 -19.17
N LYS A 132 13.91 -18.87 -19.37
CA LYS A 132 13.98 -17.76 -18.42
C LYS A 132 12.66 -17.66 -17.67
N VAL A 133 12.74 -17.62 -16.34
CA VAL A 133 11.57 -17.49 -15.48
C VAL A 133 11.68 -16.16 -14.73
N GLY A 134 10.73 -15.26 -14.97
CA GLY A 134 10.63 -13.96 -14.33
C GLY A 134 9.51 -13.97 -13.31
N LEU A 135 9.82 -13.61 -12.06
CA LEU A 135 8.78 -13.29 -11.10
C LEU A 135 8.42 -11.81 -11.25
N ARG A 136 7.24 -11.54 -11.80
CA ARG A 136 6.64 -10.22 -11.78
C ARG A 136 6.00 -10.01 -10.42
N ARG A 137 6.55 -9.12 -9.58
CA ARG A 137 5.84 -8.65 -8.38
C ARG A 137 4.58 -7.91 -8.83
N ALA A 138 3.51 -8.03 -8.07
CA ALA A 138 2.18 -7.59 -8.48
C ALA A 138 2.19 -6.12 -8.96
N SER A 139 1.76 -5.90 -10.21
CA SER A 139 1.63 -4.57 -10.81
C SER A 139 0.31 -3.94 -10.38
N ALA A 140 0.24 -2.59 -10.33
CA ALA A 140 -0.95 -1.70 -10.43
C ALA A 140 -2.34 -2.33 -10.69
N ARG A 141 -2.35 -3.28 -11.63
CA ARG A 141 -3.51 -3.83 -12.30
C ARG A 141 -3.51 -5.36 -12.43
N GLY A 142 -2.62 -6.11 -11.78
CA GLY A 142 -2.63 -7.57 -11.88
C GLY A 142 -1.65 -8.20 -10.91
N GLY A 143 -2.09 -9.28 -10.26
CA GLY A 143 -1.32 -10.04 -9.26
C GLY A 143 0.06 -10.49 -9.71
N ALA A 144 0.77 -11.22 -8.85
CA ALA A 144 2.05 -11.79 -9.24
C ALA A 144 1.87 -12.70 -10.48
N VAL A 145 2.65 -12.44 -11.50
CA VAL A 145 2.67 -13.23 -12.74
C VAL A 145 4.05 -13.84 -12.85
N ILE A 146 4.10 -15.14 -13.07
CA ILE A 146 5.33 -15.79 -13.50
C ILE A 146 5.36 -15.72 -15.01
N ASP A 147 6.32 -14.96 -15.53
CA ASP A 147 6.60 -14.91 -16.96
C ASP A 147 7.61 -16.01 -17.29
N VAL A 148 7.28 -16.87 -18.23
CA VAL A 148 8.15 -17.95 -18.71
C VAL A 148 8.49 -17.65 -20.16
N LEU A 149 9.77 -17.42 -20.45
CA LEU A 149 10.28 -17.20 -21.80
C LEU A 149 11.08 -18.43 -22.24
N HIS A 150 10.64 -19.07 -23.31
CA HIS A 150 11.25 -20.26 -23.87
C HIS A 150 12.44 -19.90 -24.79
N PRO A 151 13.39 -20.84 -25.02
CA PRO A 151 14.53 -20.62 -25.90
C PRO A 151 14.15 -20.28 -27.35
N ASP A 152 12.97 -20.70 -27.80
CA ASP A 152 12.43 -20.41 -29.13
C ASP A 152 11.77 -19.03 -29.25
N GLY A 153 11.76 -18.26 -28.15
CA GLY A 153 11.18 -16.92 -28.07
C GLY A 153 9.70 -16.88 -27.73
N THR A 154 9.05 -18.02 -27.47
CA THR A 154 7.65 -18.04 -27.02
C THR A 154 7.53 -17.64 -25.53
N GLU A 155 6.45 -16.93 -25.20
CA GLU A 155 6.17 -16.46 -23.84
C GLU A 155 4.89 -17.12 -23.29
N GLU A 156 4.98 -17.67 -22.07
CA GLU A 156 3.85 -18.15 -21.28
C GLU A 156 3.70 -17.29 -20.02
N LYS A 157 2.47 -16.90 -19.69
CA LYS A 157 2.14 -16.13 -18.48
C LYS A 157 1.35 -17.00 -17.53
N VAL A 158 1.97 -17.38 -16.42
CA VAL A 158 1.31 -18.12 -15.35
C VAL A 158 0.87 -17.13 -14.29
N VAL A 159 -0.42 -16.83 -14.24
CA VAL A 159 -1.00 -16.07 -13.13
C VAL A 159 -0.99 -16.98 -11.91
N THR A 160 -0.26 -16.61 -10.85
CA THR A 160 -0.27 -17.39 -9.60
C THR A 160 -1.56 -17.11 -8.84
N GLY A 161 -2.65 -17.71 -9.31
CA GLY A 161 -3.95 -17.77 -8.65
C GLY A 161 -4.31 -19.24 -8.46
N VAL A 162 -3.68 -19.92 -7.51
CA VAL A 162 -4.26 -21.18 -7.03
C VAL A 162 -5.53 -20.80 -6.30
N ALA A 163 -6.67 -21.22 -6.85
CA ALA A 163 -7.95 -21.17 -6.19
C ALA A 163 -7.86 -21.93 -4.86
N VAL A 164 -7.76 -21.18 -3.76
CA VAL A 164 -8.01 -21.71 -2.43
C VAL A 164 -9.33 -21.11 -1.99
N SER A 165 -10.30 -22.01 -1.80
CA SER A 165 -11.62 -21.75 -1.25
C SER A 165 -11.51 -20.77 -0.07
N ALA A 166 -12.22 -19.64 -0.17
CA ALA A 166 -12.46 -18.77 0.97
C ALA A 166 -13.18 -19.59 2.06
N ALA A 167 -12.43 -20.05 3.06
CA ALA A 167 -13.04 -20.43 4.31
C ALA A 167 -13.76 -19.18 4.83
N ALA A 168 -15.02 -19.31 5.20
CA ALA A 168 -15.81 -18.20 5.74
C ALA A 168 -15.20 -17.78 7.07
N VAL A 169 -14.32 -16.78 7.02
CA VAL A 169 -13.71 -16.17 8.20
C VAL A 169 -14.74 -15.21 8.79
N ALA A 170 -15.15 -15.44 10.04
CA ALA A 170 -16.07 -14.57 10.74
C ALA A 170 -15.35 -13.27 11.14
N VAL A 171 -15.55 -12.20 10.38
CA VAL A 171 -15.03 -10.86 10.67
C VAL A 171 -15.93 -10.21 11.74
N PRO A 172 -15.40 -9.78 12.90
CA PRO A 172 -16.19 -9.06 13.89
C PRO A 172 -16.76 -7.76 13.35
N ARG A 173 -17.94 -7.36 13.84
CA ARG A 173 -18.59 -6.12 13.39
C ARG A 173 -17.80 -4.87 13.74
N ASP A 174 -17.10 -4.87 14.87
CA ASP A 174 -16.38 -3.71 15.37
C ASP A 174 -15.20 -3.32 14.46
N GLU A 175 -14.57 -4.29 13.80
CA GLU A 175 -13.46 -4.07 12.86
C GLU A 175 -13.92 -3.38 11.56
N VAL A 176 -15.12 -3.74 11.09
CA VAL A 176 -15.75 -3.07 9.94
C VAL A 176 -15.98 -1.60 10.27
N ASP A 177 -16.50 -1.33 11.46
CA ASP A 177 -16.86 0.03 11.87
C ASP A 177 -15.60 0.87 12.13
N GLU A 178 -14.51 0.28 12.63
CA GLU A 178 -13.21 0.94 12.78
C GLU A 178 -12.58 1.34 11.42
N VAL A 179 -12.59 0.43 10.45
CA VAL A 179 -12.13 0.75 9.09
C VAL A 179 -12.96 1.88 8.48
N LEU A 180 -14.28 1.82 8.62
CA LEU A 180 -15.18 2.86 8.11
C LEU A 180 -15.00 4.20 8.83
N THR A 181 -14.69 4.20 10.12
CA THR A 181 -14.41 5.44 10.86
C THR A 181 -13.18 6.13 10.29
N ARG A 182 -12.09 5.40 10.03
CA ARG A 182 -10.89 5.95 9.37
C ARG A 182 -11.17 6.44 7.95
N ALA A 183 -12.18 5.87 7.32
CA ALA A 183 -12.59 6.13 5.95
C ALA A 183 -13.47 7.37 5.77
N ALA A 184 -14.12 7.81 6.84
CA ALA A 184 -15.09 8.90 6.75
C ALA A 184 -14.43 10.28 6.60
N ASP A 185 -13.22 10.42 7.14
CA ASP A 185 -12.48 11.69 7.12
C ASP A 185 -11.70 11.90 5.80
N ASP A 186 -11.29 10.82 5.12
CA ASP A 186 -10.57 10.82 3.83
C ASP A 186 -10.62 9.44 3.15
N TRP A 187 -10.09 9.30 1.93
CA TRP A 187 -9.95 8.00 1.27
C TRP A 187 -9.09 7.02 2.06
N VAL A 188 -9.52 5.76 2.14
CA VAL A 188 -8.80 4.71 2.87
C VAL A 188 -7.73 4.10 2.00
N TRP A 189 -6.57 3.90 2.60
CA TRP A 189 -5.46 3.20 1.97
C TRP A 189 -5.59 1.72 2.29
N ALA A 190 -5.15 0.87 1.36
CA ALA A 190 -5.11 -0.59 1.59
C ALA A 190 -4.41 -0.95 2.92
N ALA A 191 -3.38 -0.18 3.28
CA ALA A 191 -2.65 -0.30 4.55
C ALA A 191 -3.57 -0.23 5.78
N SER A 192 -4.54 0.69 5.82
CA SER A 192 -5.42 0.85 6.98
C SER A 192 -6.36 -0.34 7.19
N ILE A 193 -6.76 -1.01 6.10
CA ILE A 193 -7.56 -2.25 6.15
C ILE A 193 -6.68 -3.40 6.67
N PHE A 194 -5.43 -3.45 6.22
CA PHE A 194 -4.46 -4.44 6.67
C PHE A 194 -4.12 -4.26 8.16
N ASP A 195 -3.92 -3.03 8.62
CA ASP A 195 -3.63 -2.71 10.02
C ASP A 195 -4.80 -3.09 10.93
N ALA A 196 -6.05 -2.80 10.54
CA ALA A 196 -7.24 -3.25 11.27
C ALA A 196 -7.28 -4.78 11.38
N ALA A 197 -7.01 -5.50 10.28
CA ALA A 197 -6.96 -6.96 10.30
C ALA A 197 -5.82 -7.53 11.17
N CYS A 198 -4.71 -6.80 11.34
CA CYS A 198 -3.63 -7.16 12.26
C CYS A 198 -3.99 -6.88 13.72
N VAL A 199 -4.68 -5.78 14.03
CA VAL A 199 -5.17 -5.49 15.39
C VAL A 199 -6.15 -6.57 15.84
N TRP A 200 -7.06 -6.97 14.96
CA TRP A 200 -7.99 -8.08 15.18
C TRP A 200 -7.29 -9.38 15.58
N ALA A 201 -6.05 -9.60 15.14
CA ALA A 201 -5.30 -10.81 15.41
C ALA A 201 -4.87 -11.02 16.86
N GLY A 202 -4.95 -9.97 17.69
CA GLY A 202 -4.25 -9.96 18.97
C GLY A 202 -2.72 -9.82 18.81
N ASP A 203 -2.22 -9.52 17.62
CA ASP A 203 -0.79 -9.20 17.35
C ASP A 203 -0.44 -7.75 17.73
N GLY A 204 -1.26 -7.13 18.60
CA GLY A 204 -0.99 -5.82 19.20
C GLY A 204 0.25 -5.87 20.09
N SER A 205 1.44 -5.90 19.49
CA SER A 205 2.71 -5.62 20.15
C SER A 205 2.79 -4.10 20.42
N GLN A 206 1.88 -3.59 21.24
CA GLN A 206 2.15 -2.40 22.04
C GLN A 206 2.72 -2.89 23.37
N ASP A 207 4.02 -3.20 23.36
CA ASP A 207 4.90 -3.17 24.53
C ASP A 207 6.36 -3.10 24.04
N ALA A 208 6.69 -2.00 23.36
CA ALA A 208 8.08 -1.59 23.13
C ALA A 208 8.59 -0.60 24.19
N ASN A 209 7.83 -0.37 25.28
CA ASN A 209 8.27 0.41 26.43
C ASN A 209 8.11 -0.41 27.70
N GLY A 210 9.21 -1.05 28.11
CA GLY A 210 9.26 -1.89 29.28
C GLY A 210 8.88 -1.17 30.58
N SER A 211 8.10 -1.86 31.39
CA SER A 211 8.14 -1.72 32.84
C SER A 211 7.90 -3.10 33.46
N SER A 212 9.00 -3.78 33.79
CA SER A 212 8.96 -5.00 34.59
C SER A 212 8.42 -4.67 35.97
N THR A 213 7.28 -5.23 36.34
CA THR A 213 6.91 -5.44 37.74
C THR A 213 6.76 -6.95 37.95
N GLU A 214 7.69 -7.50 38.72
CA GLU A 214 7.69 -8.88 39.19
C GLU A 214 6.61 -9.10 40.26
N ASP A 215 6.23 -10.37 40.38
CA ASP A 215 5.59 -11.06 41.52
C ASP A 215 4.06 -11.12 41.64
N ALA A 216 3.51 -12.24 41.14
CA ALA A 216 2.60 -13.11 41.91
C ALA A 216 2.49 -14.52 41.27
N PRO A 217 2.65 -15.63 42.02
CA PRO A 217 2.45 -16.97 41.50
C PRO A 217 1.06 -17.52 41.85
N GLY A 218 0.37 -18.07 40.85
CA GLY A 218 -0.72 -19.03 41.09
C GLY A 218 -1.91 -18.90 40.14
N ASN A 219 -1.83 -19.50 38.96
CA ASN A 219 -3.01 -20.12 38.34
C ASN A 219 -2.63 -21.23 37.35
N LEU A 220 -3.45 -22.27 37.37
CA LEU A 220 -3.32 -23.58 36.72
C LEU A 220 -3.32 -23.50 35.18
N PRO A 221 -2.76 -24.52 34.48
CA PRO A 221 -2.60 -24.48 33.03
C PRO A 221 -3.95 -24.61 32.31
N GLN A 222 -4.42 -23.50 31.74
CA GLN A 222 -5.39 -23.58 30.64
C GLN A 222 -4.63 -24.07 29.42
N GLY A 223 -4.88 -25.33 29.03
CA GLY A 223 -4.33 -25.91 27.81
C GLY A 223 -4.80 -25.09 26.61
N PRO A 224 -3.90 -24.58 25.77
CA PRO A 224 -4.32 -23.73 24.68
C PRO A 224 -4.85 -24.64 23.56
N THR A 225 -6.15 -24.54 23.30
CA THR A 225 -6.68 -24.81 21.96
C THR A 225 -6.32 -23.60 21.11
N SER A 226 -5.02 -23.44 20.82
CA SER A 226 -4.55 -22.45 19.87
C SER A 226 -5.01 -22.87 18.50
N GLU A 227 -6.15 -22.35 18.06
CA GLU A 227 -6.44 -22.28 16.64
C GLU A 227 -5.21 -21.63 15.98
N PRO A 228 -4.62 -22.22 14.94
CA PRO A 228 -3.39 -21.70 14.36
C PRO A 228 -3.63 -20.24 13.96
N ALA A 229 -2.76 -19.34 14.43
CA ALA A 229 -2.84 -17.92 14.12
C ALA A 229 -2.92 -17.79 12.59
N GLN A 230 -4.07 -17.34 12.10
CA GLN A 230 -4.31 -17.19 10.67
C GLN A 230 -3.33 -16.16 10.10
N ASP A 231 -2.92 -16.34 8.85
CA ASP A 231 -2.08 -15.35 8.18
C ASP A 231 -2.78 -13.97 8.19
N PRO A 232 -2.22 -12.90 8.80
CA PRO A 232 -2.74 -11.53 8.72
C PRO A 232 -3.11 -11.12 7.28
N THR A 233 -2.38 -11.59 6.28
CA THR A 233 -2.72 -11.33 4.87
C THR A 233 -4.09 -11.86 4.49
N GLU A 234 -4.39 -13.12 4.84
CA GLU A 234 -5.67 -13.73 4.50
C GLU A 234 -6.83 -13.10 5.28
N ARG A 235 -6.57 -12.63 6.50
CA ARG A 235 -7.56 -11.88 7.28
C ARG A 235 -7.86 -10.51 6.70
N ALA A 236 -6.83 -9.79 6.26
CA ALA A 236 -7.01 -8.52 5.56
C ALA A 236 -7.81 -8.72 4.26
N VAL A 237 -7.53 -9.78 3.50
CA VAL A 237 -8.29 -10.13 2.28
C VAL A 237 -9.75 -10.45 2.62
N ALA A 238 -10.00 -11.18 3.70
CA ALA A 238 -11.36 -11.50 4.14
C ALA A 238 -12.14 -10.24 4.55
N LEU A 239 -11.53 -9.36 5.34
CA LEU A 239 -12.11 -8.07 5.75
C LEU A 239 -12.41 -7.17 4.54
N LEU A 240 -11.44 -7.02 3.63
CA LEU A 240 -11.62 -6.28 2.39
C LEU A 240 -12.77 -6.87 1.55
N GLY A 241 -12.82 -8.20 1.41
CA GLY A 241 -13.86 -8.88 0.66
C GLY A 241 -15.25 -8.63 1.24
N LEU A 242 -15.38 -8.59 2.56
CA LEU A 242 -16.63 -8.24 3.23
C LEU A 242 -17.03 -6.78 2.94
N LEU A 243 -16.13 -5.83 3.15
CA LEU A 243 -16.39 -4.40 2.91
C LEU A 243 -16.80 -4.11 1.47
N LEU A 244 -16.15 -4.75 0.50
CA LEU A 244 -16.45 -4.57 -0.93
C LEU A 244 -17.76 -5.26 -1.35
N ARG A 245 -18.04 -6.46 -0.86
CA ARG A 245 -19.29 -7.20 -1.20
C ARG A 245 -20.52 -6.60 -0.56
N GLU A 246 -20.39 -6.06 0.66
CA GLU A 246 -21.46 -5.28 1.30
C GLU A 246 -21.63 -3.90 0.66
N GLY A 247 -20.77 -3.52 -0.28
CA GLY A 247 -20.85 -2.24 -0.98
C GLY A 247 -20.53 -1.06 -0.07
N LEU A 248 -19.82 -1.26 1.04
CA LEU A 248 -19.43 -0.22 2.00
C LEU A 248 -18.23 0.58 1.49
N LEU A 249 -17.37 -0.07 0.72
CA LEU A 249 -16.22 0.54 0.07
C LEU A 249 -16.29 0.37 -1.45
N ARG A 250 -15.70 1.32 -2.16
CA ARG A 250 -15.50 1.26 -3.61
C ARG A 250 -14.00 1.36 -3.93
N PRO A 251 -13.42 0.40 -4.68
CA PRO A 251 -12.00 0.43 -5.03
C PRO A 251 -11.75 1.39 -6.18
N GLY A 252 -10.61 2.07 -6.15
CA GLY A 252 -10.24 3.03 -7.16
C GLY A 252 -8.80 3.49 -7.06
N ARG A 253 -8.53 4.58 -7.77
CA ARG A 253 -7.25 5.30 -7.73
C ARG A 253 -7.49 6.79 -7.55
N ILE A 254 -6.55 7.48 -6.92
CA ILE A 254 -6.52 8.94 -6.97
C ILE A 254 -5.72 9.35 -8.20
N ALA A 255 -6.30 10.24 -9.00
CA ALA A 255 -5.60 10.90 -10.09
C ALA A 255 -5.99 12.38 -10.08
N PHE A 256 -4.99 13.26 -10.04
CA PHE A 256 -5.18 14.73 -10.00
C PHE A 256 -6.09 15.18 -8.84
N GLY A 257 -5.88 14.64 -7.64
CA GLY A 257 -6.64 14.98 -6.44
C GLY A 257 -8.12 14.56 -6.48
N ARG A 258 -8.47 13.61 -7.36
CA ARG A 258 -9.84 13.08 -7.46
C ARG A 258 -9.84 11.56 -7.47
N PHE A 259 -10.77 10.98 -6.73
CA PHE A 259 -11.04 9.55 -6.77
C PHE A 259 -11.64 9.13 -8.12
N ARG A 260 -11.12 8.04 -8.66
CA ARG A 260 -11.62 7.39 -9.88
C ARG A 260 -11.83 5.90 -9.59
N PRO A 261 -13.09 5.43 -9.55
CA PRO A 261 -13.39 4.02 -9.36
C PRO A 261 -12.69 3.16 -10.41
N TRP A 262 -12.28 1.96 -10.03
CA TRP A 262 -11.80 0.99 -11.01
C TRP A 262 -12.96 0.50 -11.89
N PRO A 263 -12.73 0.35 -13.22
CA PRO A 263 -13.72 -0.21 -14.13
C PRO A 263 -13.68 -1.75 -14.10
N CYS A 264 -13.81 -2.34 -12.92
CA CYS A 264 -13.79 -3.79 -12.72
C CYS A 264 -14.89 -4.26 -11.75
N SER A 265 -15.12 -5.57 -11.69
CA SER A 265 -16.06 -6.15 -10.71
C SER A 265 -15.48 -6.15 -9.29
N THR A 266 -16.35 -6.33 -8.30
CA THR A 266 -15.96 -6.50 -6.89
C THR A 266 -14.98 -7.66 -6.70
N GLU A 267 -15.25 -8.82 -7.30
CA GLU A 267 -14.40 -9.99 -7.17
C GLU A 267 -13.03 -9.79 -7.85
N GLU A 268 -13.01 -9.16 -9.03
CA GLU A 268 -11.75 -8.82 -9.70
C GLU A 268 -10.92 -7.83 -8.86
N ALA A 269 -11.56 -6.87 -8.20
CA ALA A 269 -10.88 -5.95 -7.30
C ALA A 269 -10.29 -6.68 -6.07
N ILE A 270 -11.06 -7.56 -5.44
CA ILE A 270 -10.60 -8.39 -4.31
C ILE A 270 -9.41 -9.24 -4.75
N GLU A 271 -9.51 -9.94 -5.87
CA GLU A 271 -8.45 -10.80 -6.39
C GLU A 271 -7.17 -10.01 -6.67
N ARG A 272 -7.30 -8.84 -7.30
CA ARG A 272 -6.16 -7.96 -7.59
C ARG A 272 -5.44 -7.50 -6.32
N VAL A 273 -6.19 -7.05 -5.31
CA VAL A 273 -5.60 -6.58 -4.04
C VAL A 273 -5.01 -7.74 -3.24
N ALA A 274 -5.70 -8.88 -3.17
CA ALA A 274 -5.22 -10.07 -2.49
C ALA A 274 -3.91 -10.58 -3.11
N ALA A 275 -3.85 -10.65 -4.44
CA ALA A 275 -2.64 -11.08 -5.13
C ALA A 275 -1.47 -10.09 -4.92
N HIS A 276 -1.77 -8.78 -4.78
CA HIS A 276 -0.77 -7.80 -4.42
C HIS A 276 -0.25 -8.00 -2.99
N TRP A 277 -1.13 -8.05 -1.98
CA TRP A 277 -0.71 -8.25 -0.59
C TRP A 277 0.07 -9.56 -0.37
N ARG A 278 -0.36 -10.66 -0.98
CA ARG A 278 0.36 -11.96 -0.92
C ARG A 278 1.75 -11.92 -1.57
N SER A 279 1.98 -10.99 -2.50
CA SER A 279 3.28 -10.86 -3.18
C SER A 279 4.31 -10.05 -2.40
N LEU A 280 3.88 -9.33 -1.36
CA LEU A 280 4.76 -8.50 -0.54
C LEU A 280 5.45 -9.37 0.53
N PRO A 281 6.76 -9.18 0.76
CA PRO A 281 7.41 -9.74 1.95
C PRO A 281 6.68 -9.22 3.20
N TYR A 282 6.41 -10.13 4.14
CA TYR A 282 5.76 -9.82 5.42
C TYR A 282 6.24 -8.47 5.98
N ARG A 283 5.29 -7.59 6.31
CA ARG A 283 5.47 -6.22 6.89
C ARG A 283 5.71 -5.04 5.94
N LEU A 284 5.78 -5.22 4.62
CA LEU A 284 5.88 -4.08 3.67
C LEU A 284 4.53 -3.56 3.14
N GLY A 285 3.41 -4.14 3.59
CA GLY A 285 2.05 -3.81 3.15
C GLY A 285 1.54 -2.40 3.45
N THR A 286 2.34 -1.54 4.09
CA THR A 286 1.91 -0.25 4.62
C THR A 286 2.27 0.96 3.76
N LEU A 287 3.14 0.82 2.75
CA LEU A 287 3.69 1.97 2.02
C LEU A 287 3.34 2.06 0.53
N ASP A 288 2.66 1.06 -0.05
CA ASP A 288 2.42 1.02 -1.48
C ASP A 288 1.01 1.54 -1.85
N PHE A 289 0.95 2.64 -2.61
CA PHE A 289 -0.25 3.41 -2.98
C PHE A 289 -1.09 2.77 -4.08
N PHE A 290 -1.08 1.45 -4.17
CA PHE A 290 -1.62 0.68 -5.29
C PHE A 290 -3.14 0.84 -5.47
N VAL A 291 -3.89 0.93 -4.36
CA VAL A 291 -5.36 1.04 -4.36
C VAL A 291 -5.83 1.99 -3.28
N TRP A 292 -6.85 2.75 -3.63
CA TRP A 292 -7.59 3.65 -2.75
C TRP A 292 -9.02 3.17 -2.64
N PHE A 293 -9.63 3.38 -1.48
CA PHE A 293 -11.04 3.05 -1.26
C PHE A 293 -11.82 4.30 -0.88
N ASP A 294 -12.93 4.50 -1.58
CA ASP A 294 -13.92 5.54 -1.29
C ASP A 294 -15.06 4.92 -0.49
N VAL A 295 -15.50 5.61 0.57
CA VAL A 295 -16.67 5.17 1.34
C VAL A 295 -17.91 5.46 0.53
N THR A 296 -18.74 4.45 0.35
CA THR A 296 -20.01 4.65 -0.35
C THR A 296 -21.03 5.30 0.58
N ASP A 297 -22.13 5.80 0.00
CA ASP A 297 -23.27 6.28 0.80
C ASP A 297 -23.74 5.25 1.83
N LEU A 298 -23.73 3.96 1.46
CA LEU A 298 -24.09 2.86 2.36
C LEU A 298 -23.08 2.68 3.50
N GLY A 299 -21.78 2.86 3.22
CA GLY A 299 -20.73 2.88 4.24
C GLY A 299 -20.92 4.02 5.24
N LEU A 300 -21.25 5.23 4.75
CA LEU A 300 -21.53 6.40 5.58
C LEU A 300 -22.79 6.20 6.45
N GLU A 301 -23.88 5.68 5.87
CA GLU A 301 -25.11 5.39 6.62
C GLU A 301 -24.89 4.37 7.76
N ARG A 302 -23.99 3.40 7.53
CA ARG A 302 -23.60 2.43 8.56
C ARG A 302 -22.83 3.11 9.69
N LEU A 303 -21.88 3.98 9.36
CA LEU A 303 -21.10 4.71 10.34
C LEU A 303 -21.99 5.63 11.21
N ASP A 304 -22.92 6.36 10.59
CA ASP A 304 -23.90 7.19 11.30
C ASP A 304 -24.75 6.38 12.30
N ARG A 305 -25.02 5.10 12.01
CA ARG A 305 -25.75 4.21 12.92
C ARG A 305 -24.87 3.74 14.07
N PHE A 306 -23.61 3.42 13.78
CA PHE A 306 -22.62 3.05 14.78
C PHE A 306 -22.40 4.19 15.78
N ASP A 307 -22.17 5.41 15.30
CA ASP A 307 -21.95 6.59 16.14
C ASP A 307 -23.16 6.90 17.03
N ARG A 308 -24.38 6.79 16.50
CA ARG A 308 -25.61 6.94 17.31
C ARG A 308 -25.73 5.86 18.40
N THR A 309 -25.30 4.64 18.11
CA THR A 309 -25.34 3.53 19.08
C THR A 309 -24.29 3.73 20.17
N ARG A 310 -23.12 4.28 19.83
CA ARG A 310 -22.06 4.63 20.79
C ARG A 310 -22.38 5.87 21.63
N ALA A 311 -23.04 6.86 21.03
CA ALA A 311 -23.43 8.11 21.68
C ALA A 311 -24.68 7.98 22.54
N ALA A 312 -25.50 6.93 22.36
CA ALA A 312 -26.57 6.59 23.27
C ALA A 312 -25.96 6.30 24.64
N PRO A 313 -26.11 7.18 25.64
CA PRO A 313 -25.55 6.94 26.95
C PRO A 313 -26.24 5.70 27.55
N GLU A 314 -25.53 4.93 28.37
CA GLU A 314 -26.08 3.85 29.21
C GLU A 314 -27.11 4.40 30.23
N VAL A 315 -28.20 5.03 29.76
CA VAL A 315 -29.22 5.66 30.61
C VAL A 315 -30.17 4.62 31.21
N ALA A 316 -29.99 3.33 30.93
CA ALA A 316 -30.97 2.30 31.30
C ALA A 316 -30.45 1.23 32.27
N THR A 317 -29.61 1.56 33.25
CA THR A 317 -29.37 0.67 34.42
C THR A 317 -29.13 1.43 35.74
N ARG A 318 -29.90 2.48 36.02
CA ARG A 318 -30.07 2.98 37.41
C ARG A 318 -31.49 3.48 37.70
N SER A 319 -32.49 2.65 37.41
CA SER A 319 -33.74 2.62 38.20
C SER A 319 -33.77 1.32 39.00
N GLY A 320 -32.79 1.21 39.90
CA GLY A 320 -32.98 0.42 41.11
C GLY A 320 -33.86 1.23 42.05
N ASP A 321 -35.15 1.26 41.76
CA ASP A 321 -36.17 1.45 42.79
C ASP A 321 -35.99 0.27 43.76
N GLY A 322 -35.14 0.48 44.77
CA GLY A 322 -35.13 -0.38 45.93
C GLY A 322 -36.52 -0.28 46.58
N PRO A 323 -37.19 -1.40 46.89
CA PRO A 323 -38.43 -1.35 47.64
C PRO A 323 -38.13 -0.61 48.95
N THR A 324 -38.79 0.53 49.12
CA THR A 324 -38.84 1.19 50.43
C THR A 324 -39.54 0.19 51.34
N SER A 325 -38.75 -0.53 52.15
CA SER A 325 -39.26 -1.34 53.25
C SER A 325 -40.10 -0.41 54.13
N LEU A 326 -41.41 -0.51 53.97
CA LEU A 326 -42.40 -0.08 54.93
C LEU A 326 -42.04 -0.76 56.26
N ARG A 327 -41.37 0.01 57.11
CA ARG A 327 -41.13 -0.32 58.50
C ARG A 327 -42.51 -0.33 59.17
N ALA A 328 -43.09 -1.52 59.31
CA ALA A 328 -44.25 -1.73 60.16
C ALA A 328 -43.84 -1.41 61.60
N GLU A 329 -44.42 -0.35 62.15
CA GLU A 329 -44.41 -0.13 63.60
C GLU A 329 -45.13 -1.31 64.27
N PRO A 330 -44.58 -1.87 65.36
CA PRO A 330 -45.25 -2.93 66.10
C PRO A 330 -46.50 -2.37 66.79
N PRO A 331 -47.59 -3.17 66.88
CA PRO A 331 -48.79 -2.78 67.61
C PRO A 331 -48.50 -2.68 69.11
N ASP A 332 -48.78 -1.49 69.65
CA ASP A 332 -48.85 -1.21 71.09
C ASP A 332 -50.19 -1.72 71.62
N ASP A 333 -50.24 -3.00 71.97
CA ASP A 333 -51.34 -3.60 72.72
C ASP A 333 -50.91 -3.78 74.18
N GLY A 334 -51.32 -2.83 75.02
CA GLY A 334 -52.31 -3.22 76.01
C GLY A 334 -52.00 -2.95 77.49
N LEU A 335 -52.74 -1.96 78.00
CA LEU A 335 -53.60 -2.04 79.19
C LEU A 335 -52.96 -2.03 80.59
N GLY A 336 -53.41 -1.05 81.39
CA GLY A 336 -53.57 -1.26 82.83
C GLY A 336 -53.54 0.02 83.66
N SER A 337 -54.74 0.48 84.01
CA SER A 337 -55.16 1.16 85.25
C SER A 337 -54.13 1.25 86.39
#